data_AF-A0A1U6GXR8-F1
#
_entry.id   AF-A0A1U6GXR8-F1
#
_cell.length_a   1.000
_cell.length_b   1.000
_cell.length_c   1.000
_cell.angle_alpha   90.00
_cell.angle_beta   90.00
_cell.angle_gamma   90.00
#
_symmetry.space_group_name_H-M   'P 1'
#
loop_
_entity.id
_entity.type
_entity.pdbx_description
1 polymer ?
#
loop_
_entity_poly.entity_id
_entity_poly.type
_entity_poly.pdbx_seq_one_letter_code
_entity_poly.pdbx_strand_id
1 'polypeptide(L)' 'METIDKPWAGLPATGPLLRPKAAAEYLGCSVSAYYASAARGELPAFIKMGRGHFGSVAVPRPWLDAVIAARVNGGAI' A
#
# COMPACT_ATOMS: atom_id res chain seq x y z
N MET A 1 -11.34 17.91 5.91
CA MET A 1 -11.58 16.51 5.49
C MET A 1 -10.28 15.76 5.69
N GLU A 2 -9.98 15.33 6.92
CA GLU A 2 -8.75 14.60 7.24
C GLU A 2 -9.08 13.12 7.43
N THR A 3 -8.82 12.34 6.38
CA THR A 3 -8.72 10.89 6.50
C THR A 3 -7.71 10.45 5.43
N ILE A 4 -6.43 10.32 5.77
CA ILE A 4 -5.80 9.09 6.31
C ILE A 4 -4.31 9.43 6.56
N ASP A 5 -3.99 9.71 7.82
CA ASP A 5 -2.73 10.31 8.27
C ASP A 5 -1.75 9.25 8.80
N LYS A 6 -1.35 8.28 7.97
CA LYS A 6 -0.13 7.54 8.29
C LYS A 6 0.75 7.44 7.05
N PRO A 7 1.76 8.31 6.91
CA PRO A 7 2.73 8.18 5.83
C PRO A 7 3.45 6.84 5.97
N TRP A 8 3.65 6.17 4.84
CA TRP A 8 4.43 4.93 4.78
C TRP A 8 5.83 5.28 4.27
N ALA A 9 6.88 4.94 5.02
CA ALA A 9 8.27 5.31 4.72
C ALA A 9 8.48 6.82 4.43
N GLY A 10 7.76 7.69 5.14
CA GLY A 10 7.81 9.15 4.93
C GLY A 10 7.06 9.65 3.69
N LEU A 11 6.43 8.76 2.92
CA LEU A 11 5.66 9.14 1.74
C LEU A 11 4.20 9.47 2.11
N PRO A 12 3.67 10.61 1.67
CA PRO A 12 2.28 10.95 1.92
C PRO A 12 1.34 10.02 1.16
N ALA A 13 0.12 9.83 1.67
CA ALA A 13 -0.90 8.98 1.05
C ALA A 13 -1.59 9.70 -0.13
N THR A 14 -0.80 10.11 -1.12
CA THR A 14 -1.26 10.91 -2.27
C THR A 14 -1.32 10.10 -3.56
N GLY A 15 -2.16 10.54 -4.49
CA GLY A 15 -2.22 9.98 -5.85
C GLY A 15 -3.27 8.87 -6.02
N PRO A 16 -3.18 8.09 -7.12
CA PRO A 16 -4.17 7.07 -7.44
C PRO A 16 -4.13 5.94 -6.43
N LEU A 17 -5.31 5.53 -5.97
CA LEU A 17 -5.48 4.51 -4.94
C LEU A 17 -5.86 3.17 -5.59
N LEU A 18 -5.17 2.12 -5.19
CA LEU A 18 -5.35 0.76 -5.68
C LEU A 18 -6.05 -0.10 -4.64
N ARG A 19 -7.07 -0.85 -5.06
CA ARG A 19 -7.70 -1.89 -4.24
C ARG A 19 -6.75 -3.07 -4.04
N PRO A 20 -6.96 -3.92 -3.02
CA PRO A 20 -6.05 -5.04 -2.73
C PRO A 20 -5.72 -5.94 -3.91
N LYS A 21 -6.72 -6.28 -4.74
CA LYS A 21 -6.48 -7.07 -5.96
C LYS A 21 -5.53 -6.37 -6.93
N ALA A 22 -5.83 -5.12 -7.29
CA ALA A 22 -5.01 -4.34 -8.22
C ALA A 22 -3.60 -4.06 -7.67
N ALA A 23 -3.47 -3.82 -6.36
CA ALA A 23 -2.18 -3.61 -5.71
C ALA A 23 -1.30 -4.87 -5.73
N ALA A 24 -1.90 -6.03 -5.49
CA ALA A 24 -1.20 -7.31 -5.55
C ALA A 24 -0.77 -7.64 -7.00
N GLU A 25 -1.65 -7.42 -7.98
CA GLU A 25 -1.32 -7.55 -9.40
C GLU A 25 -0.19 -6.58 -9.82
N TYR A 26 -0.20 -5.35 -9.30
CA TYR A 26 0.85 -4.36 -9.57
C TYR A 26 2.22 -4.78 -9.05
N LEU A 27 2.28 -5.42 -7.88
CA LEU A 27 3.52 -5.95 -7.31
C LEU A 27 3.90 -7.34 -7.84
N GLY A 28 3.05 -7.97 -8.66
CA GLY A 28 3.26 -9.34 -9.14
C GLY A 28 3.14 -10.41 -8.04
N CYS A 29 2.30 -10.19 -7.03
CA CYS A 29 2.10 -11.15 -5.94
C CYS A 29 0.61 -11.48 -5.71
N SER A 30 0.34 -12.54 -4.94
CA SER A 30 -1.02 -12.85 -4.50
C SER A 30 -1.51 -11.86 -3.44
N VAL A 31 -2.83 -11.63 -3.36
CA VAL A 31 -3.44 -10.73 -2.35
C VAL A 31 -3.09 -11.20 -0.93
N SER A 32 -3.15 -12.50 -0.64
CA SER A 32 -2.77 -13.05 0.66
C SER A 32 -1.30 -12.82 1.00
N ALA A 33 -0.41 -12.94 0.02
CA ALA A 33 1.02 -12.68 0.19
C ALA A 33 1.28 -11.19 0.47
N TYR A 34 0.51 -10.30 -0.17
CA TYR A 34 0.54 -8.88 0.13
C TYR A 34 0.18 -8.63 1.60
N TYR A 35 -0.95 -9.16 2.07
CA TYR A 35 -1.38 -8.99 3.46
C TYR A 35 -0.35 -9.52 4.47
N ALA A 36 0.24 -10.69 4.19
CA ALA A 36 1.29 -11.25 5.04
C ALA A 36 2.54 -10.35 5.07
N SER A 37 2.97 -9.82 3.93
CA SER A 37 4.14 -8.93 3.84
C SER A 37 3.87 -7.56 4.48
N ALA A 38 2.66 -7.03 4.35
CA ALA A 38 2.24 -5.80 5.02
C ALA A 38 2.18 -5.98 6.55
N ALA A 39 1.74 -7.15 7.04
CA ALA A 39 1.78 -7.47 8.47
C ALA A 39 3.21 -7.60 9.00
N ARG A 40 4.16 -8.00 8.16
CA ARG A 40 5.60 -8.04 8.45
C ARG A 40 6.30 -6.67 8.33
N GLY A 41 5.59 -5.64 7.85
CA GLY A 41 6.15 -4.30 7.62
C GLY A 41 6.94 -4.14 6.31
N GLU A 42 7.01 -5.18 5.48
CA GLU A 42 7.75 -5.18 4.21
C GLU A 42 6.99 -4.45 3.07
N LEU A 43 5.67 -4.31 3.22
CA LEU A 43 4.80 -3.62 2.26
C LEU A 43 3.91 -2.58 2.96
N PRO A 44 3.43 -1.58 2.23
CA PRO A 44 2.46 -0.64 2.75
C PRO A 44 1.14 -1.31 3.13
N ALA A 45 0.65 -1.04 4.33
CA ALA A 45 -0.67 -1.46 4.77
C ALA A 45 -1.78 -0.72 4.01
N PHE A 46 -2.90 -1.39 3.78
CA PHE A 46 -4.05 -0.75 3.16
C PHE A 46 -4.71 0.25 4.10
N ILE A 47 -5.06 1.41 3.55
CA ILE A 47 -5.77 2.49 4.21
C ILE A 47 -7.29 2.33 4.03
N LYS A 48 -8.05 2.63 5.08
CA LYS A 48 -9.52 2.63 5.03
C LYS A 48 -10.04 3.91 4.36
N MET A 49 -10.71 3.75 3.22
CA MET A 49 -11.38 4.79 2.47
C MET A 49 -12.83 4.94 2.96
N GLY A 50 -13.03 5.65 4.07
CA GLY A 50 -14.36 6.10 4.52
C GLY A 50 -14.86 5.56 5.87
N ARG A 51 -15.89 6.22 6.39
CA ARG A 51 -16.52 6.00 7.72
C ARG A 51 -17.80 5.13 7.65
N GLY A 52 -17.87 4.21 6.71
CA GLY A 52 -19.04 3.32 6.51
C GLY A 52 -18.73 1.86 6.85
N HIS A 53 -19.75 1.12 7.32
CA HIS A 53 -19.68 -0.28 7.77
C HIS A 53 -19.13 -1.28 6.73
N PHE A 54 -18.97 -0.88 5.47
CA PHE A 54 -18.29 -1.67 4.43
C PHE A 54 -16.92 -1.05 4.10
N GLY A 55 -15.91 -1.57 4.81
CA GLY A 55 -14.50 -1.17 4.80
C GLY A 55 -13.83 -1.27 3.44
N SER A 56 -14.07 -0.27 2.61
CA SER A 56 -13.32 -0.04 1.38
C SER A 56 -11.86 0.25 1.70
N VAL A 57 -10.96 -0.73 1.59
CA VAL A 57 -9.52 -0.53 1.78
C VAL A 57 -8.82 -0.27 0.45
N ALA A 58 -7.78 0.56 0.44
CA ALA A 58 -6.96 0.85 -0.74
C ALA A 58 -5.52 1.19 -0.33
N VAL A 59 -4.59 1.24 -1.29
CA VAL A 59 -3.20 1.67 -1.07
C VAL A 59 -2.80 2.68 -2.14
N PRO A 60 -2.11 3.77 -1.80
CA PRO A 60 -1.53 4.70 -2.77
C PRO A 60 -0.53 3.98 -3.68
N ARG A 61 -0.71 4.11 -5.00
CA ARG A 61 0.23 3.60 -5.99
C ARG A 61 1.67 4.08 -5.75
N PRO A 62 1.94 5.36 -5.39
CA PRO A 62 3.31 5.82 -5.16
C PRO A 62 4.07 5.07 -4.06
N TRP A 63 3.36 4.50 -3.07
CA TRP A 63 4.00 3.65 -2.06
C TRP A 63 4.47 2.32 -2.67
N LEU A 64 3.70 1.76 -3.59
CA LEU A 64 4.10 0.55 -4.33
C LEU A 64 5.28 0.83 -5.26
N ASP A 65 5.28 1.98 -5.94
CA ASP A 65 6.42 2.40 -6.78
C ASP A 65 7.71 2.52 -5.95
N ALA A 66 7.64 3.04 -4.72
CA ALA A 66 8.78 3.09 -3.81
C ALA A 66 9.28 1.70 -3.40
N VAL A 67 8.38 0.75 -3.11
CA VAL A 67 8.76 -0.66 -2.87
C VAL A 67 9.49 -1.24 -4.07
N ILE A 68 8.95 -1.04 -5.28
CA ILE A 68 9.55 -1.55 -6.52
C ILE A 68 10.93 -0.94 -6.73
N ALA A 69 11.05 0.39 -6.58
CA ALA A 69 12.32 1.09 -6.71
C ALA A 69 13.37 0.58 -5.72
N ALA A 70 12.98 0.33 -4.47
CA ALA A 70 13.86 -0.23 -3.45
C ALA A 70 14.35 -1.65 -3.79
N ARG A 71 13.46 -2.52 -4.27
CA ARG A 71 13.79 -3.88 -4.73
C ARG A 71 14.75 -3.87 -5.92
N VAL A 72 14.54 -2.96 -6.87
CA VAL A 72 15.41 -2.81 -8.05
C VAL A 72 16.79 -2.28 -7.66
N ASN A 73 16.85 -1.35 -6.71
CA ASN A 73 18.10 -0.73 -6.28
C ASN A 73 18.88 -1.55 -5.21
N GLY A 74 18.34 -2.69 -4.78
CA GLY A 74 18.94 -3.53 -3.72
C GLY A 74 18.98 -2.86 -2.33
N GLY A 75 18.29 -1.74 -2.14
CA GLY A 75 18.28 -0.96 -0.90
C GLY A 75 17.12 -1.36 0.00
N ALA A 76 17.38 -1.52 1.31
CA ALA A 76 16.34 -1.71 2.31
C ALA A 76 15.47 -0.43 2.42
N ILE A 77 14.14 -0.62 2.43
CA ILE A 77 13.11 0.39 2.73
C ILE A 77 12.85 0.51 4.22
#